data_AF-A0A256ZXM9-F1
#
_entry.id   AF-A0A256ZXM9-F1
#
_cell.length_a   1.000
_cell.length_b   1.000
_cell.length_c   1.000
_cell.angle_alpha   90.00
_cell.angle_beta   90.00
_cell.angle_gamma   90.00
#
_symmetry.space_group_name_H-M   'P 1'
#
loop_
_entity.id
_entity.type
_entity.pdbx_description
1 polymer ?
#
loop_
_entity_poly.entity_id
_entity_poly.type
_entity_poly.pdbx_seq_one_letter_code
_entity_poly.pdbx_strand_id
1 'polypeptide(L)'
;DYGKVIYGYTVLDSIKTILSLTGTEFYQLMGMTSERALVFTKVTAGRSPMVAVRTSPIKPAAVVLHGPRKVDELAIRLADIEKIPLILSLHKSVKDIIYSLRRACEKR
;
A
#
# COMPACT_ATOMS: atom_id res chain seq x y z
N ASP A 1 12.59 -1.65 13.70
CA ASP A 1 11.26 -1.81 14.30
C ASP A 1 10.22 -1.27 13.32
N TYR A 2 9.28 -2.12 12.89
CA TYR A 2 8.22 -1.77 11.95
C TYR A 2 7.01 -1.21 12.74
N GLY A 3 7.26 -0.17 13.53
CA GLY A 3 6.55 0.13 14.79
C GLY A 3 5.25 0.93 14.69
N LYS A 4 4.48 0.86 13.59
CA LYS A 4 3.17 1.54 13.51
C LYS A 4 2.02 0.57 13.70
N VAL A 5 1.11 0.90 14.62
CA VAL A 5 -0.19 0.21 14.70
C VAL A 5 -1.00 0.55 13.45
N ILE A 6 -1.66 -0.44 12.85
CA ILE A 6 -2.54 -0.22 11.71
C ILE A 6 -3.96 0.01 12.24
N TYR A 7 -4.49 1.23 12.09
CA TYR A 7 -5.87 1.61 12.48
C TYR A 7 -6.86 1.60 11.31
N GLY A 8 -6.40 1.39 10.08
CA GLY A 8 -7.28 1.22 8.93
C GLY A 8 -6.52 0.94 7.64
N TYR A 9 -7.23 0.99 6.52
CA TYR A 9 -6.65 0.74 5.21
C TYR A 9 -7.28 1.61 4.12
N THR A 10 -6.55 1.85 3.04
CA THR A 10 -7.06 2.52 1.84
C THR A 10 -6.77 1.65 0.63
N VAL A 11 -7.79 1.25 -0.13
CA VAL A 11 -7.65 0.45 -1.35
C VAL A 11 -7.62 1.35 -2.57
N LEU A 12 -6.59 1.20 -3.40
CA LEU A 12 -6.26 2.09 -4.49
C LEU A 12 -6.10 1.32 -5.80
N ASP A 13 -6.56 1.89 -6.90
CA ASP A 13 -6.21 1.42 -8.25
C ASP A 13 -4.89 2.07 -8.65
N SER A 14 -3.80 1.31 -8.67
CA SER A 14 -2.45 1.89 -8.83
C SER A 14 -2.27 2.66 -10.13
N ILE A 15 -2.95 2.25 -11.21
CA ILE A 15 -2.86 2.90 -12.52
C ILE A 15 -3.61 4.23 -12.48
N LYS A 16 -4.85 4.22 -11.97
CA LYS A 16 -5.62 5.47 -11.86
C LYS A 16 -4.96 6.44 -10.89
N THR A 17 -4.49 5.96 -9.74
CA THR A 17 -3.87 6.78 -8.71
C THR A 17 -2.63 7.52 -9.24
N ILE A 18 -1.72 6.86 -9.97
CA ILE A 18 -0.51 7.53 -10.48
C ILE A 18 -0.80 8.49 -11.64
N LEU A 19 -1.88 8.27 -12.39
CA LEU A 19 -2.28 9.16 -13.48
C LEU A 19 -3.05 10.39 -12.99
N SER A 20 -3.76 10.27 -11.86
CA SER A 20 -4.66 11.32 -11.38
C SER A 20 -4.10 12.17 -10.24
N LEU A 21 -3.12 11.68 -9.49
CA LEU A 21 -2.57 12.42 -8.35
C LEU A 21 -1.20 13.01 -8.68
N THR A 22 -1.03 14.29 -8.32
CA THR A 22 0.30 14.90 -8.21
C THR A 22 1.04 14.39 -6.97
N GLY A 23 2.36 14.59 -6.92
CA GLY A 23 3.19 14.16 -5.78
C GLY A 23 2.70 14.68 -4.42
N THR A 24 2.14 15.89 -4.39
CA THR A 24 1.59 16.52 -3.18
C THR A 24 0.21 15.95 -2.81
N GLU A 25 -0.60 15.53 -3.79
CA GLU A 25 -1.92 14.94 -3.53
C GLU A 25 -1.84 13.49 -3.06
N PHE A 26 -0.69 12.83 -3.24
CA PHE A 26 -0.47 11.48 -2.73
C PHE A 26 -0.68 11.38 -1.20
N TYR A 27 -0.45 12.46 -0.43
CA TYR A 27 -0.72 12.45 1.01
C TYR A 27 -2.21 12.28 1.34
N GLN A 28 -3.10 12.72 0.46
CA GLN A 28 -4.55 12.60 0.66
C GLN A 28 -4.99 11.12 0.77
N LEU A 29 -4.20 10.19 0.22
CA LEU A 29 -4.46 8.75 0.28
C LEU A 29 -4.44 8.17 1.71
N MET A 30 -3.77 8.86 2.63
CA MET A 30 -3.71 8.45 4.04
C MET A 30 -4.90 8.97 4.86
N GLY A 31 -5.76 9.83 4.30
CA GLY A 31 -6.89 10.41 5.04
C GLY A 31 -6.44 11.20 6.28
N MET A 32 -7.11 11.00 7.41
CA MET A 32 -6.83 11.72 8.67
C MET A 32 -5.61 11.20 9.46
N THR A 33 -5.09 10.01 9.17
CA THR A 33 -3.94 9.44 9.89
C THR A 33 -3.04 8.59 9.00
N SER A 34 -1.72 8.70 9.19
CA SER A 34 -0.74 7.85 8.51
C SER A 34 -0.70 6.40 9.01
N GLU A 35 -1.39 6.10 10.11
CA GLU A 35 -1.44 4.77 10.73
C GLU A 35 -2.44 3.86 10.01
N ARG A 36 -2.25 3.72 8.70
CA ARG A 36 -3.09 2.92 7.80
C ARG A 36 -2.23 2.11 6.83
N ALA A 37 -2.79 1.00 6.37
CA ALA A 37 -2.22 0.22 5.27
C ALA A 37 -2.69 0.79 3.91
N LEU A 38 -1.76 1.06 3.01
CA LEU A 38 -2.10 1.38 1.62
C LEU A 38 -2.10 0.11 0.78
N VAL A 39 -3.22 -0.17 0.13
CA VAL A 39 -3.44 -1.39 -0.65
C VAL A 39 -3.53 -1.04 -2.12
N PHE A 40 -2.42 -1.17 -2.84
CA PHE A 40 -2.35 -0.90 -4.27
C PHE A 40 -2.78 -2.13 -5.07
N THR A 41 -3.84 -1.99 -5.86
CA THR A 41 -4.37 -3.00 -6.76
C THR A 41 -3.94 -2.73 -8.20
N LYS A 42 -4.05 -3.75 -9.06
CA LYS A 42 -3.63 -3.69 -10.48
C LYS A 42 -2.16 -3.28 -10.65
N VAL A 43 -1.32 -3.70 -9.71
CA VAL A 43 0.12 -3.45 -9.74
C VAL A 43 0.79 -4.49 -10.64
N THR A 44 1.75 -4.05 -11.46
CA THR A 44 2.54 -4.98 -12.30
C THR A 44 3.75 -5.55 -11.58
N ALA A 45 4.55 -4.70 -10.91
CA ALA A 45 5.82 -5.09 -10.29
C ALA A 45 6.09 -4.49 -8.91
N GLY A 46 5.41 -3.40 -8.54
CA GLY A 46 5.54 -2.75 -7.21
C GLY A 46 6.53 -1.59 -7.11
N ARG A 47 7.39 -1.37 -8.13
CA ARG A 47 8.35 -0.24 -8.12
C ARG A 47 7.63 1.11 -7.97
N SER A 48 6.66 1.40 -8.85
CA SER A 48 5.99 2.71 -8.86
C SER A 48 5.30 3.05 -7.53
N PRO A 49 4.49 2.16 -6.91
CA PRO A 49 3.95 2.40 -5.57
C PRO A 49 5.02 2.70 -4.53
N MET A 50 6.12 1.93 -4.51
CA MET A 50 7.17 2.11 -3.51
C MET A 50 8.02 3.36 -3.74
N VAL A 51 8.23 3.78 -4.99
CA VAL A 51 8.86 5.07 -5.30
C VAL A 51 8.00 6.22 -4.79
N ALA A 52 6.68 6.18 -5.01
CA ALA A 52 5.76 7.20 -4.49
C ALA A 52 5.77 7.25 -2.95
N VAL A 53 5.78 6.08 -2.30
CA VAL A 53 5.90 5.99 -0.83
C VAL A 53 7.26 6.54 -0.34
N ARG A 54 8.37 6.27 -1.05
CA ARG A 54 9.70 6.80 -0.73
C ARG A 54 9.74 8.34 -0.82
N THR A 55 9.15 8.91 -1.86
CA THR A 55 9.13 10.37 -2.05
C THR A 55 8.13 11.07 -1.13
N SER A 56 7.19 10.33 -0.54
CA SER A 56 6.23 10.88 0.41
C SER A 56 6.89 11.25 1.76
N PRO A 57 6.84 12.51 2.26
CA PRO A 57 7.20 12.91 3.63
C PRO A 57 6.46 12.14 4.71
N ILE A 58 5.26 11.61 4.43
CA ILE A 58 4.53 10.80 5.39
C ILE A 58 4.44 9.35 4.93
N LYS A 59 4.78 8.44 5.83
CA LYS A 59 4.88 7.00 5.56
C LYS A 59 3.66 6.25 6.10
N PRO A 60 3.04 5.36 5.30
CA PRO A 60 1.97 4.50 5.80
C PRO A 60 2.50 3.49 6.83
N ALA A 61 1.58 2.87 7.57
CA ALA A 61 1.93 1.79 8.50
C ALA A 61 2.29 0.47 7.78
N ALA A 62 1.75 0.26 6.57
CA ALA A 62 2.08 -0.86 5.71
C ALA A 62 1.74 -0.56 4.25
N VAL A 63 2.38 -1.29 3.33
CA VAL A 63 2.03 -1.30 1.91
C VAL A 63 1.67 -2.71 1.49
N VAL A 64 0.51 -2.87 0.85
CA VAL A 64 0.05 -4.13 0.27
C VAL A 64 -0.01 -3.97 -1.24
N LEU A 65 0.59 -4.91 -1.96
CA LEU A 65 0.58 -4.97 -3.42
C LEU A 65 -0.33 -6.11 -3.89
N HIS A 66 -1.21 -5.82 -4.83
CA HIS A 66 -2.06 -6.80 -5.51
C HIS A 66 -1.96 -6.66 -7.02
N GLY A 67 -1.81 -7.78 -7.71
CA GLY A 67 -1.56 -7.86 -9.15
C GLY A 67 -0.30 -8.66 -9.52
N PRO A 68 0.89 -8.41 -8.93
CA PRO A 68 2.09 -9.15 -9.26
C PRO A 68 2.05 -10.56 -8.67
N ARG A 69 2.78 -11.50 -9.28
CA ARG A 69 3.14 -12.79 -8.66
C ARG A 69 4.48 -12.75 -7.93
N LYS A 70 5.37 -11.85 -8.35
CA LYS A 70 6.67 -11.58 -7.73
C LYS A 70 6.82 -10.07 -7.60
N VAL A 71 7.28 -9.62 -6.45
CA VAL A 71 7.58 -8.20 -6.21
C VAL A 71 8.99 -7.91 -6.72
N ASP A 72 9.15 -6.74 -7.32
CA ASP A 72 10.43 -6.27 -7.80
C ASP A 72 11.44 -6.05 -6.66
N GLU A 73 12.69 -6.41 -6.86
CA GLU A 73 13.75 -6.28 -5.84
C GLU A 73 13.97 -4.84 -5.38
N LEU A 74 13.82 -3.86 -6.26
CA LEU A 74 13.92 -2.46 -5.86
C LEU A 74 12.79 -2.07 -4.91
N ALA A 75 11.56 -2.56 -5.16
CA ALA A 75 10.43 -2.28 -4.28
C ALA A 75 10.64 -2.85 -2.87
N ILE A 76 11.22 -4.05 -2.78
CA ILE A 76 11.60 -4.69 -1.51
C ILE A 76 12.66 -3.85 -0.80
N ARG A 77 13.76 -3.50 -1.49
CA ARG A 77 14.82 -2.67 -0.90
C ARG A 77 14.32 -1.31 -0.42
N LEU A 78 13.43 -0.67 -1.17
CA LEU A 78 12.81 0.59 -0.76
C LEU A 78 11.97 0.42 0.51
N ALA A 79 11.24 -0.69 0.64
CA ALA A 79 10.47 -0.97 1.85
C ALA A 79 11.36 -1.20 3.07
N ASP A 80 12.49 -1.90 2.90
CA ASP A 80 13.46 -2.12 3.98
C ASP A 80 14.13 -0.81 4.43
N ILE A 81 14.53 0.04 3.49
CA ILE A 81 15.09 1.37 3.77
C ILE A 81 14.09 2.23 4.55
N GLU A 82 12.82 2.20 4.15
CA GLU A 82 11.75 2.96 4.80
C GLU A 82 11.23 2.30 6.09
N LYS A 83 11.66 1.07 6.38
CA LYS A 83 11.14 0.25 7.49
C LYS A 83 9.61 0.14 7.45
N ILE A 84 9.05 -0.09 6.25
CA ILE A 84 7.62 -0.29 6.03
C ILE A 84 7.38 -1.76 5.69
N PRO A 85 6.43 -2.45 6.34
CA PRO A 85 6.02 -3.79 5.93
C PRO A 85 5.49 -3.77 4.50
N LEU A 86 6.11 -4.56 3.63
CA LEU A 86 5.66 -4.77 2.25
C LEU A 86 5.01 -6.15 2.12
N ILE A 87 3.73 -6.18 1.78
CA ILE A 87 2.91 -7.38 1.76
C ILE A 87 2.48 -7.65 0.32
N LEU A 88 2.66 -8.89 -0.15
CA LEU A 88 2.12 -9.34 -1.42
C LEU A 88 0.79 -10.06 -1.20
N SER A 89 -0.30 -9.53 -1.76
CA SER A 89 -1.61 -10.18 -1.75
C SER A 89 -1.79 -11.07 -2.97
N LEU A 90 -2.03 -12.36 -2.73
CA LEU A 90 -2.28 -13.37 -3.77
C LEU A 90 -3.78 -13.59 -4.06
N HIS A 91 -4.66 -12.74 -3.52
CA HIS A 91 -6.09 -12.81 -3.80
C HIS A 91 -6.38 -12.69 -5.29
N LYS A 92 -7.41 -13.39 -5.79
CA LYS A 92 -7.75 -13.40 -7.22
C LYS A 92 -8.37 -12.09 -7.68
N SER A 93 -9.18 -11.45 -6.83
CA SER A 93 -9.88 -10.21 -7.17
C SER A 93 -9.73 -9.13 -6.09
N VAL A 94 -9.96 -7.88 -6.48
CA VAL A 94 -10.04 -6.73 -5.55
C VAL A 94 -11.18 -6.92 -4.54
N LYS A 95 -12.29 -7.54 -4.97
CA LYS A 95 -13.45 -7.83 -4.10
C LYS A 95 -13.06 -8.76 -2.95
N ASP A 96 -12.24 -9.78 -3.22
CA ASP A 96 -11.77 -10.73 -2.20
C ASP A 96 -10.87 -10.03 -1.18
N ILE A 97 -10.03 -9.09 -1.62
CA ILE A 97 -9.19 -8.28 -0.73
C ILE A 97 -10.06 -7.45 0.21
N ILE A 98 -11.06 -6.75 -0.33
CA ILE A 98 -11.96 -5.92 0.46
C ILE A 98 -12.71 -6.78 1.50
N TYR A 99 -13.18 -7.95 1.09
CA TYR A 99 -13.84 -8.89 2.01
C TYR A 99 -12.92 -9.35 3.14
N SER A 100 -11.69 -9.77 2.81
CA SER A 100 -10.70 -10.20 3.80
C SER A 100 -10.31 -9.07 4.77
N LEU A 101 -10.13 -7.85 4.26
CA LEU A 101 -9.79 -6.68 5.08
C LEU A 101 -10.93 -6.30 6.04
N ARG A 102 -12.19 -6.31 5.58
CA ARG A 102 -13.35 -6.05 6.44
C ARG A 102 -13.44 -7.06 7.60
N ARG A 103 -13.29 -8.35 7.28
CA ARG A 103 -13.26 -9.41 8.29
C ARG A 103 -12.10 -9.27 9.27
N ALA A 104 -10.95 -8.78 8.84
CA ALA A 104 -9.82 -8.53 9.72
C ALA A 104 -10.09 -7.37 10.70
N CYS A 105 -10.88 -6.38 10.29
CA CYS A 105 -11.30 -5.27 11.15
C CYS A 105 -12.37 -5.69 12.17
N GLU A 106 -13.31 -6.58 11.80
CA GLU A 106 -14.39 -7.05 12.68
C GLU A 106 -13.90 -7.99 13.80
N LYS A 107 -12.72 -8.59 13.64
CA LYS A 107 -12.13 -9.53 14.61
C LYS A 107 -11.26 -8.86 15.67
N ARG A 108 -11.21 -7.53 15.69
CA ARG A 108 -10.48 -6.75 16.69
C ARG A 108 -11.38 -6.32 17.84
#